data_AF-A0A8S0V2W2-F1
#
_entry.id   AF-A0A8S0V2W2-F1
#
_cell.length_a   1.000
_cell.length_b   1.000
_cell.length_c   1.000
_cell.angle_alpha   90.00
_cell.angle_beta   90.00
_cell.angle_gamma   90.00
#
_symmetry.space_group_name_H-M   'P 1'
#
loop_
_entity.id
_entity.type
_entity.pdbx_description
1 polymer ?
#
loop_
_entity_poly.entity_id
_entity_poly.type
_entity_poly.pdbx_seq_one_letter_code
_entity_poly.pdbx_strand_id
1 'polypeptide(L)' 'MFERTTDKGSVWVTLKHSSDKSKVQRNKMKTYGEKIEYKCLVRATDGKKTISTVKME' A
#
# COMPACT_ATOMS: atom_id res chain seq x y z
N MET A 1 9.73 -1.78 -13.86
CA MET A 1 8.32 -1.76 -14.33
C MET A 1 8.24 -0.81 -15.51
N PHE A 2 8.54 0.48 -15.34
CA PHE A 2 8.68 1.46 -16.43
C PHE A 2 9.50 0.96 -17.64
N GLU A 3 10.70 0.41 -17.43
CA GLU A 3 11.53 -0.13 -18.53
C GLU A 3 10.83 -1.21 -19.38
N ARG A 4 9.88 -1.95 -18.80
CA ARG A 4 9.11 -3.00 -19.51
C ARG A 4 7.85 -2.48 -20.17
N THR A 5 7.45 -1.24 -19.86
CA THR A 5 6.21 -0.60 -20.34
C THR A 5 6.53 0.64 -21.18
N THR A 6 7.80 0.87 -21.54
CA THR A 6 8.30 2.05 -22.24
C THR A 6 7.58 2.31 -23.56
N ASP A 7 7.40 1.27 -24.39
CA ASP A 7 6.82 1.42 -25.72
C ASP A 7 5.28 1.44 -25.71
N LYS A 8 4.67 0.62 -24.84
CA LYS A 8 3.20 0.49 -24.73
C LYS A 8 2.79 0.11 -23.31
N GLY A 9 1.78 0.81 -22.82
CA GLY A 9 1.09 0.54 -21.56
C GLY A 9 1.22 1.69 -20.57
N SER A 10 0.80 1.46 -19.33
CA SER A 10 0.83 2.47 -18.28
C SER A 10 1.23 1.85 -16.96
N VAL A 11 2.01 2.58 -16.18
CA VAL A 11 2.34 2.21 -14.79
C VAL A 11 1.51 3.08 -13.87
N TRP A 12 0.71 2.44 -13.04
CA TRP A 12 -0.10 3.09 -12.02
C TRP A 12 0.64 3.05 -10.69
N VAL A 13 0.89 4.22 -10.11
CA VAL A 13 1.50 4.35 -8.79
C VAL A 13 0.47 4.97 -7.85
N THR A 14 0.26 4.34 -6.69
CA THR A 14 -0.65 4.84 -5.66
C THR A 14 0.08 4.94 -4.33
N LEU A 15 -0.20 6.02 -3.60
CA LEU A 15 0.23 6.23 -2.22
C LEU A 15 -1.01 6.22 -1.33
N LYS A 16 -0.96 5.46 -0.24
CA LYS A 16 -2.06 5.38 0.72
C LYS A 16 -1.55 5.42 2.15
N HIS A 17 -2.22 6.22 2.98
CA HIS A 17 -2.06 6.17 4.43
C HIS A 17 -2.72 4.89 4.97
N SER A 18 -1.92 3.99 5.55
CA SER A 18 -2.35 2.63 5.94
C SER A 18 -1.67 2.17 7.22
N SER A 19 -2.39 1.45 8.08
CA SER A 19 -1.82 0.91 9.32
C SER A 19 -1.16 -0.46 9.16
N ASP A 20 -1.05 -0.98 7.94
CA ASP A 20 -0.63 -2.35 7.61
C ASP A 20 -1.43 -3.48 8.29
N LYS A 21 -2.52 -3.12 8.99
CA LYS A 21 -3.45 -4.05 9.64
C LYS A 21 -4.71 -4.25 8.81
N SER A 22 -5.21 -5.48 8.81
CA SER A 22 -6.50 -5.81 8.21
C SER A 22 -7.64 -5.03 8.92
N LYS A 23 -8.78 -4.87 8.25
CA LYS A 23 -9.94 -4.18 8.83
C LYS A 23 -10.36 -4.80 10.17
N VAL A 24 -10.35 -6.13 10.26
CA VAL A 24 -10.71 -6.88 11.47
C VAL A 24 -9.75 -6.58 12.61
N GLN A 25 -8.42 -6.63 12.35
CA GLN A 25 -7.42 -6.29 13.36
C GLN A 25 -7.54 -4.83 13.81
N ARG A 26 -7.71 -3.90 12.87
CA ARG A 26 -7.85 -2.48 13.18
C ARG A 26 -9.08 -2.19 14.05
N ASN A 27 -10.19 -2.89 13.80
CA ASN A 27 -11.39 -2.76 14.62
C ASN A 27 -11.17 -3.28 16.05
N LYS A 28 -10.47 -4.43 16.21
CA LYS A 28 -10.07 -4.93 17.53
C LYS A 28 -9.19 -3.92 18.26
N MET A 29 -8.16 -3.40 17.60
CA MET A 29 -7.28 -2.38 18.19
C MET A 29 -8.07 -1.15 18.66
N LYS A 30 -9.05 -0.70 17.88
CA LYS A 30 -9.95 0.39 18.28
C LYS A 30 -10.80 0.03 19.50
N THR A 31 -11.38 -1.17 19.57
CA THR A 31 -12.21 -1.59 20.72
C THR A 31 -11.40 -1.73 22.00
N TYR A 32 -10.13 -2.16 21.90
CA TYR A 32 -9.22 -2.29 23.04
C TYR A 32 -8.46 -1.00 23.37
N GLY A 33 -8.69 0.09 22.61
CA GLY A 33 -8.00 1.38 22.82
C GLY A 33 -6.52 1.38 22.46
N GLU A 34 -6.05 0.41 21.67
CA GLU A 34 -4.66 0.33 21.24
C GLU A 34 -4.32 1.42 20.21
N LYS A 35 -3.12 2.00 20.34
CA LYS A 35 -2.64 3.00 19.39
C LYS A 35 -2.39 2.36 18.03
N ILE A 36 -3.02 2.90 17.00
CA ILE A 36 -2.79 2.50 15.62
C ILE A 36 -1.68 3.37 15.04
N GLU A 37 -0.52 2.75 14.78
CA GLU A 37 0.54 3.37 14.00
C GLU A 37 0.14 3.36 12.52
N TYR A 38 0.15 4.52 11.88
CA TYR A 38 -0.09 4.63 10.45
C TYR A 38 1.23 4.85 9.71
N LYS A 39 1.30 4.26 8.51
CA LYS A 39 2.47 4.22 7.64
C LYS A 39 2.05 4.56 6.21
N CYS A 40 3.04 4.81 5.37
CA CYS A 40 2.83 5.08 3.95
C CYS A 40 2.97 3.79 3.15
N LEU A 41 1.87 3.34 2.55
CA LEU A 41 1.85 2.22 1.61
C LEU A 41 1.95 2.74 0.19
N VAL A 42 3.03 2.38 -0.50
CA VAL A 42 3.23 2.65 -1.93
C VAL A 42 2.95 1.38 -2.71
N ARG A 43 2.13 1.47 -3.77
CA ARG A 43 1.93 0.37 -4.72
C ARG A 43 2.18 0.83 -6.14
N ALA A 44 2.80 -0.04 -6.93
CA ALA A 44 2.97 0.14 -8.37
C ALA A 44 2.44 -1.07 -9.13
N THR A 45 1.75 -0.86 -10.23
CA THR A 45 1.26 -1.91 -11.13
C THR A 45 1.29 -1.49 -12.59
N ASP A 46 1.63 -2.43 -13.47
CA ASP A 46 1.52 -2.27 -14.94
C ASP A 46 0.28 -2.99 -15.50
N GLY A 47 -0.66 -3.37 -14.64
CA GLY A 47 -1.83 -4.17 -14.98
C GLY A 47 -1.57 -5.67 -15.08
N LYS A 48 -0.30 -6.12 -15.07
CA LYS A 48 0.08 -7.54 -15.07
C LYS A 48 0.73 -7.95 -13.76
N LYS A 49 1.73 -7.18 -13.32
CA LYS A 49 2.45 -7.38 -12.07
C LYS A 49 2.17 -6.22 -11.13
N THR A 50 1.94 -6.53 -9.86
CA THR A 50 1.79 -5.54 -8.80
C THR A 50 2.88 -5.73 -7.77
N ILE A 51 3.51 -4.64 -7.34
CA ILE A 51 4.47 -4.61 -6.24
C ILE A 51 4.03 -3.56 -5.21
N SER A 52 4.37 -3.79 -3.94
CA SER A 52 4.05 -2.86 -2.86
C SER A 52 5.16 -2.80 -1.83
N THR A 53 5.36 -1.62 -1.23
CA THR A 53 6.25 -1.42 -0.10
C THR A 53 5.61 -0.50 0.94
N VAL A 54 5.92 -0.74 2.21
CA VAL A 54 5.51 0.12 3.32
C VAL A 54 6.75 0.87 3.80
N LYS A 55 6.69 2.20 3.81
CA LYS A 55 7.72 3.04 4.41
C LYS A 55 7.26 3.49 5.79
N MET A 56 8.09 3.23 6.80
CA MET A 56 7.99 3.87 8.11
C MET A 56 8.68 5.23 8.01
N GLU A 57 8.00 6.27 8.51
CA GLU A 57 8.63 7.58 8.70
C GLU A 57 9.36 7.62 10.04
#